data_AF-A0A8S3ICQ9-F1
#
_entry.id   AF-A0A8S3ICQ9-F1
#
_cell.length_a   1.000
_cell.length_b   1.000
_cell.length_c   1.000
_cell.angle_alpha   90.00
_cell.angle_beta   90.00
_cell.angle_gamma   90.00
#
_symmetry.space_group_name_H-M   'P 1'
#
loop_
_entity.id
_entity.type
_entity.pdbx_description
1 polymer ?
#
loop_
_entity_poly.entity_id
_entity_poly.type
_entity_poly.pdbx_seq_one_letter_code
_entity_poly.pdbx_strand_id
1 'polypeptide(L)'
;RHDYIKHSLDKARSFKPEEVYIPHGDFDSLTSYNKEFTPKDVQRAKPIRHEGQPMLSAPFEGDPTYRTDYRKWETGRAEPIRHDAGYLPPSDPFRGESTYTTDYLKHQGAMRQPIRPDQTILQSRDPFDDRTGYRSDYIHHPQQERFQRAREEYIPNQTALDSLTTHRRDFTPKDVDRTRSMKPDQQGYRSNAPFDDATTTKTDYKPWEVQPIQTHRPDEYRPNPAEMDLNTMYNS
;
A
#
# COMPACT_ATOMS: atom_id res chain seq x y z
N ARG A 1 -0.36 -43.86 -21.65
CA ARG A 1 0.78 -42.99 -21.25
C ARG A 1 0.98 -41.96 -22.36
N HIS A 2 0.37 -40.78 -22.23
CA HIS A 2 0.51 -39.68 -23.17
C HIS A 2 0.42 -38.35 -22.41
N ASP A 3 1.29 -38.18 -21.40
CA ASP A 3 1.18 -37.06 -20.46
C ASP A 3 2.29 -36.03 -20.67
N TYR A 4 2.96 -36.09 -21.83
CA TYR A 4 4.03 -35.15 -22.16
C TYR A 4 3.49 -33.97 -22.97
N ILE A 5 3.39 -32.82 -22.33
CA ILE A 5 3.15 -31.53 -22.97
C ILE A 5 4.52 -30.87 -23.18
N LYS A 6 4.90 -30.65 -24.44
CA LYS A 6 6.19 -30.07 -24.81
C LYS A 6 6.15 -28.56 -24.58
N HIS A 7 6.79 -28.07 -23.53
CA HIS A 7 7.00 -26.64 -23.32
C HIS A 7 8.13 -26.12 -24.21
N SER A 8 7.97 -24.92 -24.79
CA SER A 8 9.04 -24.24 -25.50
C SER A 8 10.09 -23.77 -24.50
N LEU A 9 11.33 -24.20 -24.66
CA LEU A 9 12.45 -23.66 -23.91
C LEU A 9 12.81 -22.29 -24.50
N ASP A 10 12.62 -21.23 -23.73
CA ASP A 10 13.10 -19.91 -24.11
C ASP A 10 14.62 -19.93 -24.21
N LYS A 11 15.14 -19.39 -25.31
CA LYS A 11 16.58 -19.35 -25.58
C LYS A 11 17.26 -18.56 -24.46
N ALA A 12 18.23 -19.18 -23.78
CA ALA A 12 19.00 -18.53 -22.71
C ALA A 12 19.53 -17.17 -23.17
N ARG A 13 19.28 -16.13 -22.36
CA ARG A 13 19.68 -14.75 -22.66
C ARG A 13 21.21 -14.67 -22.74
N SER A 14 21.76 -14.57 -23.94
CA SER A 14 23.19 -14.39 -24.15
C SER A 14 23.61 -12.98 -23.77
N PHE A 15 24.44 -12.83 -22.74
CA PHE A 15 25.11 -11.58 -22.44
C PHE A 15 26.13 -11.29 -23.55
N LYS A 16 25.95 -10.20 -24.29
CA LYS A 16 26.99 -9.69 -25.19
C LYS A 16 27.79 -8.66 -24.41
N PRO A 17 29.10 -8.87 -24.16
CA PRO A 17 29.92 -7.85 -23.53
C PRO A 17 29.92 -6.60 -24.41
N GLU A 18 29.77 -5.44 -23.78
CA GLU A 18 29.83 -4.14 -24.43
C GLU A 18 31.21 -3.95 -25.08
N GLU A 19 31.25 -3.52 -26.34
CA GLU A 19 32.51 -3.30 -27.05
C GLU A 19 33.30 -2.18 -26.38
N VAL A 20 34.37 -2.55 -25.66
CA VAL A 20 35.31 -1.60 -25.07
C VAL A 20 36.11 -0.97 -26.21
N TYR A 21 35.95 0.34 -26.39
CA TYR A 21 36.73 1.12 -27.35
C TYR A 21 38.21 1.13 -26.93
N ILE A 22 39.04 0.38 -27.66
CA ILE A 22 40.50 0.45 -27.54
C ILE A 22 40.97 1.51 -28.53
N PRO A 23 41.58 2.63 -28.09
CA PRO A 23 42.07 3.64 -29.01
C PRO A 23 43.16 3.02 -29.89
N HIS A 24 42.88 2.91 -31.18
CA HIS A 24 43.88 2.49 -32.15
C HIS A 24 44.89 3.62 -32.35
N GLY A 25 46.12 3.40 -31.88
CA GLY A 25 47.27 4.27 -32.09
C GLY A 25 48.54 3.48 -31.81
N ASP A 26 49.52 3.58 -32.71
CA ASP A 26 50.80 2.88 -32.56
C ASP A 26 51.67 3.66 -31.56
N PHE A 27 51.85 3.12 -30.35
CA PHE A 27 52.62 3.76 -29.28
C PHE A 27 54.08 3.33 -29.38
N ASP A 28 54.93 4.17 -29.99
CA ASP A 28 56.38 3.94 -30.02
C ASP A 28 56.95 4.10 -28.60
N SER A 29 57.03 2.98 -27.88
CA SER A 29 57.56 2.91 -26.50
C SER A 29 59.08 3.02 -26.43
N LEU A 30 59.75 3.39 -27.51
CA LEU A 30 61.21 3.50 -27.57
C LEU A 30 61.66 4.84 -26.99
N THR A 31 62.30 4.80 -25.83
CA THR A 31 63.05 5.93 -25.28
C THR A 31 64.39 6.07 -25.99
N SER A 32 64.96 7.29 -26.00
CA SER A 32 66.29 7.56 -26.57
C SER A 32 67.37 6.62 -26.00
N TYR A 33 67.27 6.29 -24.72
CA TYR A 33 68.18 5.39 -24.02
C TYR A 33 68.27 3.99 -24.65
N ASN A 34 67.12 3.35 -24.91
CA ASN A 34 67.08 1.98 -25.44
C ASN A 34 67.43 1.90 -26.93
N LYS A 35 67.35 3.01 -27.68
CA LYS A 35 67.82 3.09 -29.07
C LYS A 35 69.35 3.18 -29.16
N GLU A 36 70.00 3.88 -28.23
CA GLU A 36 71.41 4.25 -28.37
C GLU A 36 72.38 3.25 -27.71
N PHE A 37 71.94 2.54 -26.66
CA PHE A 37 72.78 1.58 -25.92
C PHE A 37 72.39 0.13 -26.21
N THR A 38 72.74 -0.35 -27.41
CA THR A 38 72.67 -1.78 -27.74
C THR A 38 74.08 -2.41 -27.73
N PRO A 39 74.26 -3.61 -27.15
CA PRO A 39 75.56 -4.26 -27.09
C PRO A 39 76.07 -4.60 -28.50
N LYS A 40 77.36 -4.32 -28.77
CA LYS A 40 78.01 -4.63 -30.05
C LYS A 40 79.01 -5.78 -29.88
N ASP A 41 78.84 -6.84 -30.66
CA ASP A 41 79.76 -7.98 -30.67
C ASP A 41 80.96 -7.76 -31.61
N VAL A 42 82.17 -8.06 -31.13
CA VAL A 42 83.43 -7.96 -31.89
C VAL A 42 84.15 -9.32 -31.89
N GLN A 43 84.75 -9.69 -33.03
CA GLN A 43 85.41 -11.00 -33.24
C GLN A 43 86.90 -11.00 -32.82
N ARG A 44 87.41 -12.15 -32.34
CA ARG A 44 88.80 -12.33 -31.85
C ARG A 44 89.80 -12.78 -32.94
N ALA A 45 91.04 -12.29 -32.87
CA ALA A 45 92.12 -12.61 -33.82
C ALA A 45 92.90 -13.90 -33.50
N LYS A 46 93.52 -14.52 -34.52
CA LYS A 46 94.29 -15.79 -34.43
C LYS A 46 95.82 -15.58 -34.44
N PRO A 47 96.62 -16.46 -33.78
CA PRO A 47 98.07 -16.31 -33.67
C PRO A 47 98.84 -16.90 -34.88
N ILE A 48 100.00 -16.31 -35.19
CA ILE A 48 100.88 -16.70 -36.31
C ILE A 48 102.14 -17.40 -35.77
N ARG A 49 102.55 -18.52 -36.38
CA ARG A 49 103.82 -19.21 -36.08
C ARG A 49 104.74 -19.18 -37.30
N HIS A 50 106.04 -18.99 -37.06
CA HIS A 50 107.07 -19.00 -38.10
C HIS A 50 107.72 -20.37 -38.20
N GLU A 51 107.86 -20.88 -39.42
CA GLU A 51 108.55 -22.14 -39.70
C GLU A 51 110.06 -21.91 -39.81
N GLY A 52 110.84 -22.49 -38.89
CA GLY A 52 112.29 -22.39 -38.87
C GLY A 52 112.95 -23.37 -39.86
N GLN A 53 113.94 -22.89 -40.61
CA GLN A 53 114.67 -23.61 -41.66
C GLN A 53 115.58 -24.73 -41.11
N PRO A 54 115.72 -25.89 -41.79
CA PRO A 54 116.62 -26.97 -41.37
C PRO A 54 118.08 -26.72 -41.78
N MET A 55 119.04 -26.96 -40.87
CA MET A 55 120.48 -26.89 -41.14
C MET A 55 120.97 -28.12 -41.92
N LEU A 56 121.82 -27.89 -42.93
CA LEU A 56 122.35 -28.89 -43.86
C LEU A 56 123.34 -29.83 -43.17
N SER A 57 123.06 -31.14 -43.17
CA SER A 57 123.89 -32.21 -42.62
C SER A 57 124.61 -32.94 -43.77
N ALA A 58 125.95 -33.00 -43.72
CA ALA A 58 126.75 -33.80 -44.65
C ALA A 58 127.00 -35.22 -44.07
N PRO A 59 126.95 -36.28 -44.90
CA PRO A 59 127.07 -37.66 -44.41
C PRO A 59 128.51 -38.00 -44.00
N PHE A 60 128.66 -38.70 -42.86
CA PHE A 60 129.93 -39.21 -42.33
C PHE A 60 130.05 -40.71 -42.62
N GLU A 61 131.08 -41.10 -43.36
CA GLU A 61 131.36 -42.51 -43.71
C GLU A 61 132.45 -43.06 -42.78
N GLY A 62 132.03 -43.68 -41.68
CA GLY A 62 132.91 -44.37 -40.75
C GLY A 62 132.23 -45.63 -40.22
N ASP A 63 132.35 -46.74 -40.93
CA ASP A 63 131.93 -48.05 -40.42
C ASP A 63 133.08 -48.70 -39.65
N PRO A 64 132.97 -48.86 -38.32
CA PRO A 64 134.02 -49.48 -37.53
C PRO A 64 134.10 -50.99 -37.79
N THR A 65 135.31 -51.54 -37.69
CA THR A 65 135.62 -52.96 -37.92
C THR A 65 134.78 -53.92 -37.07
N TYR A 66 134.30 -53.48 -35.90
CA TYR A 66 133.38 -54.25 -35.06
C TYR A 66 132.14 -54.76 -35.83
N ARG A 67 131.64 -53.97 -36.80
CA ARG A 67 130.45 -54.29 -37.58
C ARG A 67 130.65 -55.51 -38.49
N THR A 68 131.86 -55.76 -38.97
CA THR A 68 132.18 -56.92 -39.82
C THR A 68 132.49 -58.16 -38.99
N ASP A 69 133.17 -58.00 -37.86
CA ASP A 69 133.75 -59.11 -37.11
C ASP A 69 132.73 -59.83 -36.22
N TYR A 70 131.70 -59.11 -35.75
CA TYR A 70 130.63 -59.66 -34.90
C TYR A 70 129.29 -59.69 -35.63
N ARG A 71 129.16 -60.57 -36.62
CA ARG A 71 127.87 -60.87 -37.27
C ARG A 71 127.20 -62.08 -36.63
N LYS A 72 125.86 -62.04 -36.54
CA LYS A 72 125.05 -63.14 -36.00
C LYS A 72 125.12 -64.34 -36.96
N TRP A 73 125.74 -65.43 -36.52
CA TRP A 73 125.74 -66.68 -37.26
C TRP A 73 124.42 -67.43 -37.03
N GLU A 74 123.83 -67.97 -38.10
CA GLU A 74 122.59 -68.76 -38.01
C GLU A 74 122.91 -70.19 -37.54
N THR A 75 122.63 -70.48 -36.28
CA THR A 75 122.55 -71.85 -35.78
C THR A 75 121.11 -72.34 -35.90
N GLY A 76 120.90 -73.45 -36.62
CA GLY A 76 119.57 -74.03 -36.80
C GLY A 76 118.92 -74.43 -35.48
N ARG A 77 117.59 -74.27 -35.37
CA ARG A 77 116.82 -74.57 -34.16
C ARG A 77 116.73 -76.08 -33.95
N ALA A 78 117.10 -76.55 -32.75
CA ALA A 78 116.89 -77.94 -32.36
C ALA A 78 115.39 -78.24 -32.14
N GLU A 79 114.90 -79.36 -32.68
CA GLU A 79 113.49 -79.76 -32.55
C GLU A 79 113.16 -80.25 -31.12
N PRO A 80 112.01 -79.83 -30.53
CA PRO A 80 111.62 -80.26 -29.19
C PRO A 80 111.07 -81.69 -29.18
N ILE A 81 111.49 -82.48 -28.19
CA ILE A 81 110.95 -83.83 -27.94
C ILE A 81 109.51 -83.70 -27.41
N ARG A 82 108.53 -84.33 -28.07
CA ARG A 82 107.12 -84.39 -27.63
C ARG A 82 106.82 -85.77 -27.02
N HIS A 83 106.05 -85.79 -25.93
CA HIS A 83 105.56 -87.03 -25.30
C HIS A 83 104.12 -87.32 -25.76
N ASP A 84 103.86 -88.54 -26.24
CA ASP A 84 102.61 -88.96 -26.90
C ASP A 84 101.46 -89.36 -25.95
N ALA A 85 101.29 -88.66 -24.82
CA ALA A 85 100.15 -88.88 -23.92
C ALA A 85 99.28 -87.62 -23.88
N GLY A 86 98.35 -87.53 -24.83
CA GLY A 86 97.34 -86.48 -24.84
C GLY A 86 96.40 -86.60 -23.64
N TYR A 87 96.28 -85.52 -22.86
CA TYR A 87 95.30 -85.42 -21.78
C TYR A 87 93.88 -85.61 -22.31
N LEU A 88 93.13 -86.54 -21.69
CA LEU A 88 91.69 -86.70 -21.93
C LEU A 88 90.93 -85.84 -20.90
N PRO A 89 90.17 -84.82 -21.34
CA PRO A 89 89.38 -84.03 -20.39
C PRO A 89 88.28 -84.90 -19.74
N PRO A 90 87.91 -84.65 -18.48
CA PRO A 90 86.79 -85.29 -17.82
C PRO A 90 85.50 -85.13 -18.64
N SER A 91 84.74 -86.23 -18.79
CA SER A 91 83.51 -86.25 -19.57
C SER A 91 82.34 -85.53 -18.90
N ASP A 92 82.39 -85.35 -17.57
CA ASP A 92 81.30 -84.75 -16.80
C ASP A 92 81.40 -83.22 -16.75
N PRO A 93 80.32 -82.48 -17.06
CA PRO A 93 80.34 -81.03 -16.99
C PRO A 93 80.48 -80.54 -15.55
N PHE A 94 81.33 -79.52 -15.35
CA PHE A 94 81.47 -78.83 -14.07
C PHE A 94 80.19 -78.06 -13.74
N ARG A 95 79.55 -78.36 -12.61
CA ARG A 95 78.25 -77.76 -12.24
C ARG A 95 78.30 -76.25 -11.98
N GLY A 96 79.42 -75.69 -11.51
CA GLY A 96 79.64 -74.24 -11.42
C GLY A 96 78.71 -73.42 -10.50
N GLU A 97 77.70 -74.03 -9.88
CA GLU A 97 76.76 -73.36 -8.99
C GLU A 97 77.35 -73.25 -7.58
N SER A 98 77.56 -72.01 -7.13
CA SER A 98 77.97 -71.74 -5.75
C SER A 98 76.76 -71.80 -4.82
N THR A 99 76.99 -72.14 -3.55
CA THR A 99 75.94 -72.10 -2.51
C THR A 99 75.30 -70.71 -2.40
N TYR A 100 76.05 -69.64 -2.68
CA TYR A 100 75.51 -68.29 -2.72
C TYR A 100 74.43 -68.11 -3.78
N THR A 101 74.63 -68.69 -4.97
CA THR A 101 73.69 -68.60 -6.09
C THR A 101 72.42 -69.39 -5.82
N THR A 102 72.51 -70.52 -5.11
CA THR A 102 71.35 -71.35 -4.75
C THR A 102 70.56 -70.79 -3.57
N ASP A 103 71.25 -70.19 -2.59
CA ASP A 103 70.65 -69.86 -1.30
C ASP A 103 70.09 -68.43 -1.26
N TYR A 104 70.61 -67.50 -2.07
CA TYR A 104 70.22 -66.09 -2.07
C TYR A 104 69.41 -65.70 -3.32
N LEU A 105 68.28 -66.38 -3.52
CA LEU A 105 67.35 -66.05 -4.60
C LEU A 105 66.46 -64.85 -4.24
N LYS A 106 66.21 -63.98 -5.23
CA LYS A 106 65.31 -62.84 -5.06
C LYS A 106 63.85 -63.32 -4.97
N HIS A 107 63.33 -63.42 -3.75
CA HIS A 107 61.90 -63.67 -3.54
C HIS A 107 61.08 -62.41 -3.82
N GLN A 108 60.10 -62.51 -4.71
CA GLN A 108 59.11 -61.44 -4.91
C GLN A 108 58.10 -61.51 -3.76
N GLY A 109 58.32 -60.72 -2.71
CA GLY A 109 57.34 -60.56 -1.64
C GLY A 109 56.12 -59.79 -2.16
N ALA A 110 54.91 -60.28 -1.91
CA ALA A 110 53.70 -59.53 -2.18
C ALA A 110 53.68 -58.25 -1.34
N MET A 111 53.28 -57.13 -1.94
CA MET A 111 53.09 -55.88 -1.21
C MET A 111 52.01 -56.07 -0.14
N ARG A 112 52.32 -55.72 1.11
CA ARG A 112 51.35 -55.75 2.21
C ARG A 112 50.27 -54.71 1.94
N GLN A 113 49.01 -55.10 2.06
CA GLN A 113 47.89 -54.18 1.92
C GLN A 113 47.77 -53.29 3.16
N PRO A 114 47.49 -51.98 3.00
CA PRO A 114 47.33 -51.08 4.13
C PRO A 114 46.04 -51.38 4.90
N ILE A 115 46.14 -51.54 6.22
CA ILE A 115 44.99 -51.66 7.14
C ILE A 115 44.56 -50.24 7.54
N ARG A 116 44.05 -49.45 6.59
CA ARG A 116 43.54 -48.10 6.86
C ARG A 116 42.03 -48.15 7.01
N PRO A 117 41.45 -47.40 7.97
CA PRO A 117 40.00 -47.27 8.07
C PRO A 117 39.45 -46.64 6.80
N ASP A 118 38.24 -47.07 6.41
CA ASP A 118 37.58 -46.53 5.24
C ASP A 118 37.30 -45.03 5.42
N GLN A 119 37.80 -44.22 4.50
CA GLN A 119 37.64 -42.76 4.53
C GLN A 119 36.41 -42.30 3.74
N THR A 120 35.55 -43.22 3.29
CA THR A 120 34.31 -42.85 2.62
C THR A 120 33.40 -42.08 3.58
N ILE A 121 33.02 -40.87 3.16
CA ILE A 121 32.00 -40.08 3.85
C ILE A 121 30.66 -40.76 3.60
N LEU A 122 30.03 -41.29 4.65
CA LEU A 122 28.66 -41.80 4.58
C LEU A 122 27.71 -40.61 4.36
N GLN A 123 27.22 -40.45 3.13
CA GLN A 123 26.18 -39.46 2.83
C GLN A 123 24.81 -40.11 3.02
N SER A 124 23.95 -39.48 3.85
CA SER A 124 22.55 -39.88 3.93
C SER A 124 21.83 -39.53 2.63
N ARG A 125 20.87 -40.36 2.22
CA ARG A 125 19.95 -40.08 1.10
C ARG A 125 18.74 -39.26 1.54
N ASP A 126 18.62 -38.99 2.82
CA ASP A 126 17.51 -38.24 3.38
C ASP A 126 17.66 -36.76 3.03
N PRO A 127 16.57 -36.10 2.57
CA PRO A 127 16.57 -34.66 2.35
C PRO A 127 16.92 -33.89 3.63
N PHE A 128 17.61 -32.76 3.48
CA PHE A 128 17.87 -31.84 4.58
C PHE A 128 16.56 -31.20 5.06
N ASP A 129 16.23 -31.36 6.35
CA ASP A 129 15.07 -30.72 6.96
C ASP A 129 15.41 -29.29 7.41
N ASP A 130 15.15 -28.32 6.53
CA ASP A 130 15.41 -26.89 6.74
C ASP A 130 14.25 -26.16 7.49
N ARG A 131 13.39 -26.91 8.19
CA ARG A 131 12.27 -26.34 8.94
C ARG A 131 12.73 -25.89 10.32
N THR A 132 12.90 -24.59 10.47
CA THR A 132 13.10 -23.97 11.77
C THR A 132 11.77 -23.80 12.50
N GLY A 133 11.78 -23.76 13.83
CA GLY A 133 10.59 -23.46 14.63
C GLY A 133 9.92 -22.13 14.21
N TYR A 134 10.71 -21.13 13.81
CA TYR A 134 10.16 -19.88 13.30
C TYR A 134 9.32 -20.08 12.03
N ARG A 135 9.79 -20.90 11.07
CA ARG A 135 9.07 -21.20 9.83
C ARG A 135 7.79 -22.00 10.08
N SER A 136 7.72 -22.80 11.14
CA SER A 136 6.50 -23.53 11.51
C SER A 136 5.50 -22.66 12.28
N ASP A 137 5.99 -21.77 13.15
CA ASP A 137 5.15 -21.07 14.11
C ASP A 137 4.56 -19.77 13.55
N TYR A 138 5.31 -19.09 12.66
CA TYR A 138 4.92 -17.80 12.09
C TYR A 138 4.42 -17.95 10.66
N ILE A 139 3.30 -18.65 10.50
CA ILE A 139 2.59 -18.78 9.22
C ILE A 139 1.57 -17.65 9.03
N HIS A 140 1.24 -17.35 7.77
CA HIS A 140 0.18 -16.37 7.46
C HIS A 140 -1.18 -16.95 7.84
N HIS A 141 -1.76 -16.43 8.93
CA HIS A 141 -3.10 -16.81 9.36
C HIS A 141 -4.13 -16.00 8.56
N PRO A 142 -5.10 -16.64 7.88
CA PRO A 142 -6.15 -15.90 7.17
C PRO A 142 -6.93 -15.04 8.17
N GLN A 143 -7.08 -13.75 7.87
CA GLN A 143 -7.85 -12.86 8.71
C GLN A 143 -9.33 -13.23 8.63
N GLN A 144 -9.99 -13.30 9.80
CA GLN A 144 -11.44 -13.44 9.84
C GLN A 144 -12.09 -12.24 9.14
N GLU A 145 -13.10 -12.50 8.33
CA GLU A 145 -13.87 -11.44 7.71
C GLU A 145 -14.43 -10.51 8.80
N ARG A 146 -14.29 -9.20 8.59
CA ARG A 146 -14.84 -8.22 9.53
C ARG A 146 -16.34 -8.41 9.58
N PHE A 147 -16.86 -8.68 10.77
CA PHE A 147 -18.29 -8.74 11.00
C PHE A 147 -18.93 -7.39 10.66
N GLN A 148 -19.69 -7.34 9.57
CA GLN A 148 -20.48 -6.17 9.18
C GLN A 148 -21.85 -6.31 9.82
N ARG A 149 -22.13 -5.48 10.84
CA ARG A 149 -23.46 -5.44 11.45
C ARG A 149 -24.44 -4.85 10.44
N ALA A 150 -25.51 -5.57 10.12
CA ALA A 150 -26.56 -5.04 9.26
C ALA A 150 -27.10 -3.73 9.87
N ARG A 151 -27.29 -2.71 9.03
CA ARG A 151 -27.88 -1.44 9.47
C ARG A 151 -29.30 -1.70 9.96
N GLU A 152 -29.58 -1.30 11.19
CA GLU A 152 -30.94 -1.35 11.73
C GLU A 152 -31.85 -0.44 10.88
N GLU A 153 -32.91 -1.00 10.34
CA GLU A 153 -33.93 -0.25 9.61
C GLU A 153 -34.74 0.58 10.60
N TYR A 154 -34.84 1.88 10.33
CA TYR A 154 -35.56 2.81 11.21
C TYR A 154 -37.06 2.55 11.12
N ILE A 155 -37.67 2.19 12.25
CA ILE A 155 -39.13 2.09 12.38
C ILE A 155 -39.65 3.47 12.82
N PRO A 156 -40.31 4.24 11.92
CA PRO A 156 -40.88 5.52 12.31
C PRO A 156 -42.02 5.30 13.31
N ASN A 157 -42.15 6.21 14.27
CA ASN A 157 -43.32 6.23 15.14
C ASN A 157 -44.56 6.60 14.30
N GLN A 158 -45.59 5.76 14.34
CA GLN A 158 -46.83 5.96 13.57
C GLN A 158 -47.78 6.98 14.21
N THR A 159 -47.56 7.33 15.49
CA THR A 159 -48.43 8.29 16.17
C THR A 159 -48.00 9.72 15.88
N ALA A 160 -48.97 10.57 15.55
CA ALA A 160 -48.73 12.00 15.42
C ALA A 160 -48.34 12.59 16.78
N LEU A 161 -47.37 13.50 16.78
CA LEU A 161 -46.95 14.21 17.98
C LEU A 161 -48.09 15.11 18.47
N ASP A 162 -48.50 14.91 19.72
CA ASP A 162 -49.51 15.73 20.40
C ASP A 162 -48.99 17.16 20.54
N SER A 163 -49.43 18.01 19.61
CA SER A 163 -48.91 19.37 19.42
C SER A 163 -49.61 20.41 20.31
N LEU A 164 -50.44 19.95 21.25
CA LEU A 164 -51.21 20.83 22.14
C LEU A 164 -50.44 21.07 23.43
N THR A 165 -49.99 22.31 23.60
CA THR A 165 -49.43 22.77 24.88
C THR A 165 -50.54 22.92 25.91
N THR A 166 -50.20 22.82 27.20
CA THR A 166 -51.13 23.07 28.32
C THR A 166 -51.85 24.40 28.17
N HIS A 167 -51.13 25.45 27.77
CA HIS A 167 -51.71 26.77 27.49
C HIS A 167 -52.82 26.74 26.42
N ARG A 168 -52.64 26.04 25.30
CA ARG A 168 -53.67 25.93 24.25
C ARG A 168 -54.89 25.12 24.70
N ARG A 169 -54.72 24.17 25.62
CA ARG A 169 -55.81 23.38 26.21
C ARG A 169 -56.61 24.19 27.24
N ASP A 170 -55.90 24.94 28.08
CA ASP A 170 -56.49 25.56 29.26
C ASP A 170 -57.13 26.93 28.96
N PHE A 171 -56.54 27.69 28.03
CA PHE A 171 -56.96 29.07 27.71
C PHE A 171 -57.77 29.14 26.42
N THR A 172 -58.89 28.42 26.37
CA THR A 172 -59.90 28.56 25.31
C THR A 172 -60.87 29.69 25.63
N PRO A 173 -61.46 30.37 24.63
CA PRO A 173 -62.54 31.32 24.88
C PRO A 173 -63.68 30.63 25.63
N LYS A 174 -64.19 31.29 26.68
CA LYS A 174 -65.35 30.83 27.44
C LYS A 174 -66.53 31.69 27.05
N ASP A 175 -67.63 31.06 26.68
CA ASP A 175 -68.89 31.77 26.50
C ASP A 175 -69.43 32.17 27.87
N VAL A 176 -69.60 33.48 28.07
CA VAL A 176 -70.17 34.06 29.28
C VAL A 176 -71.41 34.85 28.86
N ASP A 177 -72.52 34.62 29.56
CA ASP A 177 -73.76 35.35 29.31
C ASP A 177 -73.57 36.85 29.53
N ARG A 178 -74.17 37.65 28.63
CA ARG A 178 -74.13 39.11 28.76
C ARG A 178 -74.91 39.54 30.00
N THR A 179 -74.31 40.39 30.83
CA THR A 179 -74.98 40.92 32.03
C THR A 179 -76.25 41.68 31.67
N ARG A 180 -77.30 41.47 32.47
CA ARG A 180 -78.57 42.18 32.33
C ARG A 180 -78.43 43.61 32.87
N SER A 181 -79.13 44.56 32.24
CA SER A 181 -79.15 45.95 32.70
C SER A 181 -80.03 46.08 33.95
N MET A 182 -79.54 46.81 34.96
CA MET A 182 -80.28 47.18 36.17
C MET A 182 -80.91 48.58 36.07
N LYS A 183 -81.10 49.10 34.86
CA LYS A 183 -81.74 50.41 34.67
C LYS A 183 -83.23 50.31 35.03
N PRO A 184 -83.80 51.33 35.70
CA PRO A 184 -85.23 51.35 36.00
C PRO A 184 -86.05 51.38 34.71
N ASP A 185 -87.25 50.81 34.78
CA ASP A 185 -88.19 50.82 33.66
C ASP A 185 -88.52 52.27 33.28
N GLN A 186 -88.42 52.59 31.99
CA GLN A 186 -88.65 53.93 31.44
C GLN A 186 -90.13 54.20 31.20
N GLN A 187 -91.03 53.31 31.64
CA GLN A 187 -92.46 53.55 31.61
C GLN A 187 -92.80 54.78 32.47
N GLY A 188 -93.28 55.84 31.80
CA GLY A 188 -93.73 57.04 32.47
C GLY A 188 -94.92 56.72 33.39
N TYR A 189 -94.87 57.22 34.63
CA TYR A 189 -95.97 57.07 35.58
C TYR A 189 -97.22 57.76 35.03
N ARG A 190 -98.25 56.97 34.69
CA ARG A 190 -99.56 57.45 34.23
C ARG A 190 -100.65 56.89 35.14
N SER A 191 -101.39 57.77 35.80
CA SER A 191 -102.62 57.39 36.50
C SER A 191 -103.81 57.54 35.54
N ASN A 192 -104.68 56.54 35.50
CA ASN A 192 -105.96 56.59 34.77
C ASN A 192 -107.11 57.10 35.65
N ALA A 193 -106.79 57.84 36.72
CA ALA A 193 -107.79 58.38 37.62
C ALA A 193 -108.51 59.56 36.94
N PRO A 194 -109.86 59.60 36.94
CA PRO A 194 -110.61 60.70 36.35
C PRO A 194 -110.32 62.02 37.09
N PHE A 195 -110.21 63.11 36.34
CA PHE A 195 -110.02 64.46 36.88
C PHE A 195 -111.36 65.02 37.38
N ASP A 196 -111.40 65.51 38.62
CA ASP A 196 -112.58 66.17 39.19
C ASP A 196 -112.58 67.65 38.79
N ASP A 197 -113.49 68.01 37.87
CA ASP A 197 -113.62 69.36 37.29
C ASP A 197 -114.76 70.17 37.95
N ALA A 198 -115.14 69.80 39.17
CA ALA A 198 -116.11 70.51 39.99
C ALA A 198 -115.51 71.81 40.53
N THR A 199 -115.65 72.90 39.76
CA THR A 199 -115.26 74.23 40.20
C THR A 199 -116.42 74.95 40.90
N THR A 200 -116.12 75.73 41.94
CA THR A 200 -117.11 76.51 42.71
C THR A 200 -117.95 77.44 41.84
N THR A 201 -117.39 77.96 40.75
CA THR A 201 -118.14 78.81 39.81
C THR A 201 -119.28 78.06 39.14
N LYS A 202 -119.05 76.81 38.72
CA LYS A 202 -120.07 75.97 38.07
C LYS A 202 -121.18 75.55 39.04
N THR A 203 -120.88 75.42 40.33
CA THR A 203 -121.89 75.06 41.34
C THR A 203 -122.73 76.25 41.77
N ASP A 204 -122.11 77.42 41.91
CA ASP A 204 -122.71 78.56 42.62
C ASP A 204 -123.57 79.44 41.70
N TYR A 205 -123.25 79.50 40.40
CA TYR A 205 -123.96 80.33 39.43
C TYR A 205 -124.77 79.48 38.45
N LYS A 206 -125.99 79.11 38.86
CA LYS A 206 -127.00 78.46 38.02
C LYS A 206 -128.24 79.35 37.86
N PRO A 207 -128.98 79.25 36.74
CA PRO A 207 -130.20 80.03 36.56
C PRO A 207 -131.24 79.67 37.62
N TRP A 208 -131.80 80.70 38.26
CA TRP A 208 -132.89 80.56 39.22
C TRP A 208 -134.21 81.00 38.58
N GLU A 209 -135.28 80.25 38.78
CA GLU A 209 -136.61 80.62 38.29
C GLU A 209 -137.14 81.82 39.09
N VAL A 210 -137.55 82.88 38.40
CA VAL A 210 -138.15 84.09 38.99
C VAL A 210 -139.60 84.19 38.54
N GLN A 211 -140.49 84.54 39.46
CA GLN A 211 -141.93 84.66 39.17
C GLN A 211 -142.22 85.87 38.26
N PRO A 212 -143.16 85.76 37.31
CA PRO A 212 -143.50 86.84 36.38
C PRO A 212 -144.20 88.02 37.09
N ILE A 213 -143.86 89.24 36.69
CA ILE A 213 -144.40 90.48 37.26
C ILE A 213 -145.85 90.67 36.82
N GLN A 214 -146.75 91.00 37.76
CA GLN A 214 -148.15 91.34 37.47
C GLN A 214 -148.29 92.83 37.11
N THR A 215 -148.93 93.13 35.97
CA THR A 215 -149.16 94.51 35.49
C THR A 215 -150.59 94.99 35.78
N HIS A 216 -150.74 96.24 36.26
CA HIS A 216 -152.03 96.86 36.59
C HIS A 216 -152.87 97.20 35.35
N ARG A 217 -154.20 97.02 35.40
CA ARG A 217 -155.14 97.42 34.35
C ARG A 217 -155.83 98.74 34.72
N PRO A 218 -155.85 99.77 33.86
CA PRO A 218 -156.42 101.07 34.19
C PRO A 218 -157.96 101.06 34.26
N ASP A 219 -158.50 101.96 35.08
CA ASP A 219 -159.94 102.08 35.36
C ASP A 219 -160.74 102.69 34.20
N GLU A 220 -162.02 102.30 34.13
CA GLU A 220 -163.00 102.74 33.14
C GLU A 220 -163.58 104.12 33.49
N TYR A 221 -163.64 105.04 32.52
CA TYR A 221 -164.03 106.44 32.74
C TYR A 221 -165.50 106.62 33.15
N ARG A 222 -165.75 107.43 34.17
CA ARG A 222 -167.10 107.85 34.62
C ARG A 222 -167.26 109.37 34.47
N PRO A 223 -168.20 109.87 33.63
CA PRO A 223 -168.42 111.31 33.48
C PRO A 223 -169.05 111.95 34.72
N ASN A 224 -168.72 113.22 34.96
CA ASN A 224 -169.19 113.99 36.11
C ASN A 224 -170.67 114.38 35.93
N PRO A 225 -171.58 114.07 36.87
CA PRO A 225 -173.01 114.38 36.76
C PRO A 225 -173.38 115.86 36.99
N ALA A 226 -172.42 116.76 37.23
CA ALA A 226 -172.72 118.20 37.35
C ALA A 226 -173.22 118.74 36.00
N GLU A 227 -174.51 119.07 35.94
CA GLU A 227 -175.13 119.67 34.75
C GLU A 227 -174.53 121.04 34.46
N MET A 228 -174.25 121.23 33.18
CA MET A 228 -173.54 122.36 32.62
C MET A 228 -174.46 123.59 32.60
N ASP A 229 -174.10 124.63 33.35
CA ASP A 229 -174.82 125.91 33.33
C ASP A 229 -174.49 126.66 32.02
N LEU A 230 -175.34 126.43 31.01
CA LEU A 230 -175.32 127.13 29.74
C LEU A 230 -176.29 128.31 29.83
N ASN A 231 -175.79 129.41 30.40
CA ASN A 231 -176.34 130.77 30.30
C ASN A 231 -177.09 131.01 28.96
N THR A 232 -177.98 131.98 28.86
CA THR A 232 -177.57 133.36 28.53
C THR A 232 -178.79 134.26 28.35
N MET A 233 -178.57 135.55 28.58
CA MET A 233 -179.53 136.65 28.53
C MET A 233 -180.01 136.92 27.09
N TYR A 234 -180.89 136.10 26.49
CA TYR A 234 -181.60 136.46 25.25
C TYR A 234 -183.02 135.86 25.09
N ASN A 235 -183.53 135.13 26.09
CA ASN A 235 -184.90 134.62 26.15
C ASN A 235 -185.41 134.91 27.58
N SER A 236 -186.00 136.08 27.89
CA SER A 236 -187.44 136.43 27.83
C SER A 236 -188.36 135.47 28.56
#